data_AF-A8H3D6-F1
#
_entry.id   AF-A8H3D6-F1
#
_cell.length_a   1.000
_cell.length_b   1.000
_cell.length_c   1.000
_cell.angle_alpha   90.00
_cell.angle_beta   90.00
_cell.angle_gamma   90.00
#
_symmetry.space_group_name_H-M   'P 1'
#
loop_
_entity.id
_entity.type
_entity.pdbx_description
1 polymer ?
#
loop_
_entity_poly.entity_id
_entity_poly.type
_entity_poly.pdbx_seq_one_letter_code
_entity_poly.pdbx_strand_id
1 'polypeptide(L)'
;MWWRILLICLAYLLIGAHFLRFGQNAACVAFALSPLLLFIKASWATRLLQLGLIISAVLVWGVSSFEYVQMRIIAEAPWYRLSAIMAGVIAFTLIAAWCGNGIIKKRNQRRIFS
;
A
#
# COMPACT_ATOMS: atom_id res chain seq x y z
N MET A 1 16.26 -8.58 2.54
CA MET A 1 15.64 -7.74 1.47
C MET A 1 14.32 -8.30 1.00
N TRP A 2 14.22 -9.63 0.81
CA TRP A 2 13.00 -10.31 0.37
C TRP A 2 11.76 -9.92 1.16
N TRP A 3 11.85 -9.81 2.48
CA TRP A 3 10.73 -9.37 3.33
C TRP A 3 10.22 -7.95 2.98
N ARG A 4 11.10 -7.01 2.60
CA ARG A 4 10.69 -5.64 2.19
C ARG A 4 9.91 -5.65 0.89
N ILE A 5 10.35 -6.48 -0.06
CA ILE A 5 9.68 -6.66 -1.36
C ILE A 5 8.32 -7.30 -1.11
N LEU A 6 8.27 -8.35 -0.28
CA LEU A 6 7.03 -9.03 0.08
C LEU A 6 6.01 -8.06 0.68
N LEU A 7 6.41 -7.20 1.63
CA LEU A 7 5.52 -6.20 2.22
C LEU A 7 4.96 -5.22 1.19
N ILE A 8 5.81 -4.73 0.27
CA ILE A 8 5.37 -3.83 -0.82
C ILE A 8 4.38 -4.56 -1.74
N CYS A 9 4.70 -5.79 -2.15
CA CYS A 9 3.81 -6.59 -3.00
C CYS A 9 2.45 -6.82 -2.33
N LEU A 10 2.43 -7.23 -1.06
CA LEU A 10 1.21 -7.47 -0.31
C LEU A 10 0.38 -6.19 -0.14
N ALA A 11 1.01 -5.05 0.13
CA ALA A 11 0.28 -3.78 0.25
C ALA A 11 -0.40 -3.38 -1.07
N TYR A 12 0.27 -3.56 -2.20
CA TYR A 12 -0.30 -3.30 -3.52
C TYR A 12 -1.40 -4.29 -3.90
N LEU A 13 -1.23 -5.59 -3.59
CA LEU A 13 -2.28 -6.59 -3.80
C LEU A 13 -3.51 -6.31 -2.95
N LEU A 14 -3.34 -5.85 -1.70
CA LEU A 14 -4.43 -5.47 -0.82
C LEU A 14 -5.23 -4.28 -1.39
N ILE A 15 -4.53 -3.27 -1.92
CA ILE A 15 -5.18 -2.14 -2.61
C ILE A 15 -5.91 -2.62 -3.89
N GLY A 16 -5.28 -3.50 -4.67
CA GLY A 16 -5.91 -4.10 -5.85
C GLY A 16 -7.18 -4.88 -5.52
N ALA A 17 -7.17 -5.65 -4.42
CA ALA A 17 -8.34 -6.39 -3.93
C ALA A 17 -9.46 -5.45 -3.46
N HIS A 18 -9.12 -4.30 -2.87
CA HIS A 18 -10.10 -3.28 -2.54
C HIS A 18 -10.82 -2.76 -3.79
N PHE A 19 -10.08 -2.37 -4.83
CA PHE A 19 -10.70 -1.92 -6.08
C PHE A 19 -11.54 -3.02 -6.76
N LEU A 20 -11.11 -4.28 -6.68
CA LEU A 20 -11.89 -5.41 -7.17
C LEU A 20 -13.25 -5.53 -6.46
N ARG A 21 -13.29 -5.31 -5.13
CA ARG A 21 -14.54 -5.32 -4.35
C ARG A 21 -15.57 -4.30 -4.86
N PHE A 22 -15.11 -3.18 -5.40
CA PHE A 22 -15.97 -2.13 -5.98
C PHE A 22 -16.16 -2.27 -7.50
N GLY A 23 -15.77 -3.41 -8.10
CA GLY A 23 -15.93 -3.67 -9.53
C GLY A 23 -14.96 -2.89 -10.43
N GLN A 24 -13.96 -2.20 -9.86
CA GLN A 24 -13.01 -1.39 -10.61
C GLN A 24 -11.84 -2.26 -11.12
N ASN A 25 -12.12 -3.09 -12.13
CA ASN A 25 -11.17 -4.08 -12.66
C ASN A 25 -9.87 -3.45 -13.19
N ALA A 26 -9.96 -2.30 -13.89
CA ALA A 26 -8.78 -1.61 -14.41
C ALA A 26 -7.84 -1.15 -13.29
N ALA A 27 -8.39 -0.56 -12.21
CA ALA A 27 -7.61 -0.15 -11.05
C ALA A 27 -7.02 -1.36 -10.32
N CYS A 28 -7.80 -2.44 -10.15
CA CYS A 28 -7.32 -3.69 -9.56
C CYS A 28 -6.06 -4.21 -10.28
N VAL A 29 -6.12 -4.35 -11.61
CA VAL A 29 -4.99 -4.83 -12.42
C VAL A 29 -3.80 -3.87 -12.32
N ALA A 30 -4.03 -2.56 -12.41
CA ALA A 30 -2.98 -1.56 -12.31
C ALA A 30 -2.22 -1.65 -10.96
N PHE A 31 -2.94 -1.73 -9.84
CA PHE A 31 -2.32 -1.85 -8.52
C PHE A 31 -1.69 -3.24 -8.30
N ALA A 32 -2.30 -4.32 -8.78
CA ALA A 32 -1.75 -5.67 -8.65
C ALA A 32 -0.42 -5.84 -9.40
N LEU A 33 -0.26 -5.18 -10.56
CA LEU A 33 0.96 -5.23 -11.37
C LEU A 33 2.00 -4.18 -10.96
N SER A 34 1.62 -3.14 -10.23
CA SER A 34 2.53 -2.06 -9.81
C SER A 34 3.82 -2.56 -9.12
N PRO A 35 3.82 -3.58 -8.24
CA PRO A 35 5.03 -4.11 -7.64
C PRO A 35 6.09 -4.60 -8.63
N LEU A 36 5.71 -4.93 -9.87
CA LEU A 36 6.66 -5.29 -10.93
C LEU A 36 7.63 -4.15 -11.27
N LEU A 37 7.28 -2.89 -10.97
CA LEU A 37 8.20 -1.75 -11.07
C LEU A 37 9.45 -1.91 -10.16
N LEU A 38 9.41 -2.80 -9.16
CA LEU A 38 10.60 -3.17 -8.38
C LEU A 38 11.64 -3.92 -9.20
N PHE A 39 11.31 -4.51 -10.36
CA PHE A 39 12.31 -5.12 -11.24
C PHE A 39 13.11 -4.07 -12.01
N ILE A 40 12.55 -2.88 -12.22
CA ILE A 40 13.26 -1.75 -12.80
C ILE A 40 14.30 -1.28 -11.78
N LYS A 41 15.60 -1.38 -12.11
CA LYS A 41 16.73 -1.04 -11.22
C LYS A 41 16.89 0.47 -10.97
N ALA A 42 15.90 1.29 -11.30
CA ALA A 42 15.93 2.74 -11.11
C ALA A 42 15.35 3.15 -9.74
N SER A 43 15.97 4.13 -9.08
CA SER A 43 15.49 4.66 -7.80
C SER A 43 14.14 5.37 -7.92
N TRP A 44 13.87 6.03 -9.05
CA TRP A 44 12.60 6.72 -9.32
C TRP A 44 11.41 5.75 -9.32
N ALA A 45 11.58 4.52 -9.85
CA ALA A 45 10.51 3.53 -9.89
C ALA A 45 10.08 3.12 -8.47
N THR A 46 11.04 2.96 -7.56
CA THR A 46 10.73 2.70 -6.16
C THR A 46 10.09 3.92 -5.47
N ARG A 47 10.52 5.15 -5.79
CA ARG A 47 9.89 6.37 -5.27
C ARG A 47 8.43 6.49 -5.69
N LEU A 48 8.12 6.17 -6.95
CA LEU A 48 6.76 6.14 -7.47
C LEU A 48 5.89 5.16 -6.67
N LEU A 49 6.42 3.96 -6.39
CA LEU A 49 5.72 2.99 -5.54
C LEU A 49 5.47 3.48 -4.11
N GLN A 50 6.45 4.17 -3.52
CA GLN A 50 6.29 4.74 -2.18
C GLN A 50 5.18 5.79 -2.15
N LEU A 51 5.18 6.70 -3.12
CA LEU A 51 4.15 7.73 -3.25
C LEU A 51 2.78 7.11 -3.45
N GLY A 52 2.67 6.09 -4.32
CA GLY A 52 1.42 5.36 -4.54
C GLY A 52 0.88 4.73 -3.26
N LEU A 53 1.72 4.10 -2.44
CA LEU A 53 1.32 3.53 -1.15
C LEU A 53 0.92 4.59 -0.12
N ILE A 54 1.65 5.72 -0.04
CA ILE A 54 1.31 6.82 0.89
C ILE A 54 -0.04 7.44 0.51
N ILE A 55 -0.24 7.72 -0.78
CA ILE A 55 -1.51 8.26 -1.29
C ILE A 55 -2.65 7.27 -1.00
N SER A 56 -2.43 5.97 -1.24
CA SER A 56 -3.44 4.95 -0.98
C SER A 56 -3.74 4.77 0.51
N ALA A 57 -2.74 4.92 1.39
CA ALA A 57 -2.95 4.86 2.83
C ALA A 57 -3.94 5.93 3.32
N VAL A 58 -3.89 7.13 2.73
CA VAL A 58 -4.79 8.24 3.09
C VAL A 58 -6.10 8.15 2.31
N LEU A 59 -6.04 8.12 0.98
CA LEU A 59 -7.23 8.26 0.13
C LEU A 59 -8.04 6.98 -0.03
N VAL A 60 -7.41 5.80 0.03
CA VAL A 60 -8.14 4.53 -0.06
C VAL A 60 -8.50 4.05 1.34
N TRP A 61 -7.49 3.81 2.18
CA TRP A 61 -7.72 3.22 3.49
C TRP A 61 -8.28 4.20 4.53
N GLY A 62 -7.81 5.45 4.53
CA GLY A 62 -8.34 6.48 5.43
C GLY A 62 -9.82 6.78 5.16
N VAL A 63 -10.18 7.02 3.90
CA VAL A 63 -11.57 7.25 3.49
C VAL A 63 -12.45 6.03 3.78
N SER A 64 -12.04 4.84 3.33
CA SER A 64 -12.79 3.60 3.60
C SER A 64 -12.96 3.33 5.09
N SER A 65 -11.93 3.61 5.90
CA SER A 65 -12.00 3.44 7.36
C SER A 65 -13.06 4.36 7.96
N PHE A 66 -13.08 5.62 7.54
CA PHE A 66 -14.06 6.58 8.01
C PHE A 66 -15.48 6.13 7.67
N GLU A 67 -15.72 5.79 6.39
CA GLU A 67 -17.02 5.33 5.91
C GLU A 67 -17.50 4.07 6.65
N TYR A 68 -16.65 3.04 6.78
CA TYR A 68 -17.05 1.79 7.42
C TYR A 68 -17.33 1.96 8.91
N VAL A 69 -16.54 2.79 9.61
CA VAL A 69 -16.78 3.09 11.02
C VAL A 69 -18.07 3.88 11.19
N GLN A 70 -18.30 4.89 10.35
CA GLN A 70 -19.52 5.69 10.40
C GLN A 70 -20.77 4.83 10.15
N MET A 71 -20.74 3.95 9.15
CA MET A 71 -21.83 3.01 8.88
C MET A 71 -22.15 2.12 10.09
N ARG A 72 -21.13 1.66 10.82
CA ARG A 72 -21.33 0.83 12.02
C ARG A 72 -21.91 1.62 13.19
N ILE A 73 -21.48 2.87 13.39
CA ILE A 73 -22.03 3.77 14.41
C ILE A 73 -23.52 4.03 14.15
N ILE A 74 -23.89 4.35 12.90
CA ILE A 74 -25.29 4.58 12.50
C ILE A 74 -26.15 3.33 12.70
N ALA A 75 -25.59 2.15 12.44
CA ALA A 75 -26.26 0.87 12.63
C ALA A 75 -26.23 0.35 14.09
N GLU A 76 -25.81 1.18 15.06
CA GLU A 76 -25.64 0.81 16.47
C GLU A 76 -24.80 -0.47 16.69
N ALA A 77 -23.88 -0.75 15.77
CA ALA A 77 -23.08 -1.96 15.75
C ALA A 77 -21.67 -1.72 16.34
N PRO A 78 -21.02 -2.76 16.91
CA PRO A 78 -19.64 -2.66 17.40
C PRO A 78 -18.66 -2.22 16.30
N TRP A 79 -18.01 -1.06 16.47
CA TRP A 79 -17.10 -0.47 15.49
C TRP A 79 -15.62 -0.45 15.93
N TYR A 80 -15.33 -0.62 17.22
CA TYR A 80 -13.97 -0.53 17.78
C TYR A 80 -13.01 -1.59 17.24
N ARG A 81 -13.49 -2.82 16.98
CA ARG A 81 -12.65 -3.87 16.36
C ARG A 81 -12.31 -3.50 14.92
N LEU A 82 -13.28 -2.97 14.19
CA LEU A 82 -13.10 -2.54 12.81
C LEU A 82 -12.11 -1.38 12.71
N SER A 83 -12.23 -0.36 13.58
CA SER A 83 -11.29 0.77 13.57
C SER A 83 -9.86 0.33 13.89
N ALA A 84 -9.67 -0.58 14.84
CA ALA A 84 -8.35 -1.16 15.14
C ALA A 84 -7.75 -1.92 13.93
N ILE A 85 -8.57 -2.72 13.23
CA ILE A 85 -8.14 -3.43 12.02
C ILE A 85 -7.74 -2.43 10.92
N MET A 86 -8.58 -1.43 10.66
CA MET A 86 -8.31 -0.44 9.61
C MET A 86 -7.08 0.41 9.91
N ALA A 87 -6.87 0.81 11.18
CA ALA A 87 -5.64 1.45 11.61
C ALA A 87 -4.41 0.56 11.37
N GLY A 88 -4.53 -0.74 11.64
CA GLY A 88 -3.51 -1.74 11.30
C GLY A 88 -3.21 -1.82 9.81
N VAL A 89 -4.23 -1.79 8.95
CA VAL A 89 -4.07 -1.78 7.47
C VAL A 89 -3.36 -0.50 7.00
N ILE A 90 -3.72 0.66 7.55
CA ILE A 90 -3.05 1.93 7.26
C ILE A 90 -1.58 1.87 7.69
N ALA A 91 -1.31 1.45 8.93
CA ALA A 91 0.05 1.32 9.45
C ALA A 91 0.89 0.35 8.62
N PHE A 92 0.34 -0.81 8.26
CA PHE A 92 0.98 -1.78 7.37
C PHE A 92 1.35 -1.17 6.02
N THR A 93 0.43 -0.43 5.40
CA THR A 93 0.65 0.23 4.10
C THR A 93 1.76 1.28 4.20
N LEU A 94 1.81 2.06 5.28
CA LEU A 94 2.88 3.04 5.53
C LEU A 94 4.24 2.37 5.80
N ILE A 95 4.27 1.26 6.54
CA ILE A 95 5.49 0.47 6.76
C ILE A 95 6.02 -0.10 5.43
N ALA A 96 5.12 -0.60 4.56
CA ALA A 96 5.47 -1.04 3.23
C ALA A 96 6.05 0.11 2.38
N ALA A 97 5.46 1.31 2.45
CA ALA A 97 6.01 2.49 1.80
C ALA A 97 7.41 2.84 2.33
N TRP A 98 7.62 2.81 3.66
CA TRP A 98 8.94 3.05 4.25
C TRP A 98 9.97 2.01 3.77
N CYS A 99 9.57 0.75 3.57
CA CYS A 99 10.47 -0.28 3.07
C CYS A 99 11.16 0.07 1.74
N GLY A 100 10.54 0.93 0.91
CA GLY A 100 11.15 1.48 -0.30
C GLY A 100 12.46 2.26 -0.06
N ASN A 101 12.61 2.96 1.08
CA ASN A 101 13.82 3.71 1.41
C ASN A 101 15.05 2.78 1.53
N GLY A 102 14.85 1.59 2.11
CA GLY A 102 15.91 0.58 2.22
C GLY A 102 16.34 0.00 0.87
N ILE A 103 15.40 -0.11 -0.08
CA ILE A 103 15.69 -0.57 -1.46
C ILE A 103 16.47 0.50 -2.21
N ILE A 104 16.04 1.77 -2.13
CA ILE A 104 16.71 2.91 -2.79
C ILE A 104 18.14 3.07 -2.27
N LYS A 105 18.36 3.02 -0.94
CA LYS A 105 19.70 3.12 -0.35
C LYS A 105 20.66 2.09 -0.95
N LYS A 106 20.23 0.84 -1.09
CA LYS A 106 21.06 -0.22 -1.66
C LYS A 106 21.30 -0.05 -3.16
N ARG A 107 20.32 0.44 -3.92
CA ARG A 107 20.48 0.71 -5.36
C ARG A 107 21.49 1.83 -5.61
N ASN A 108 21.41 2.90 -4.82
CA ASN A 108 22.35 4.02 -4.92
C ASN A 108 23.77 3.59 -4.56
N GLN A 109 23.95 2.76 -3.53
CA GLN A 109 25.26 2.17 -3.20
C GLN A 109 25.84 1.40 -4.39
N ARG A 110 25.06 0.54 -5.06
CA ARG A 110 25.54 -0.23 -6.22
C ARG A 110 25.94 0.63 -7.41
N ARG A 111 25.27 1.78 -7.62
CA ARG A 111 25.58 2.71 -8.71
C ARG A 111 26.90 3.47 -8.49
N ILE A 112 27.36 3.60 -7.25
CA ILE A 112 28.64 4.26 -6.92
C ILE A 112 29.83 3.34 -7.21
N PHE A 113 29.66 2.02 -7.16
CA PHE A 113 30.70 1.02 -7.37
C PHE A 113 30.71 0.40 -8.79
N SER A 114 29.93 0.95 -9.72
CA SER A 114 29.82 0.52 -11.12
C SER A 114 30.30 1.61 -12.05
#